data_AF-A0A8T5BLV8-F1
#
_entry.id   AF-A0A8T5BLV8-F1
#
_cell.length_a   1.000
_cell.length_b   1.000
_cell.length_c   1.000
_cell.angle_alpha   90.00
_cell.angle_beta   90.00
_cell.angle_gamma   90.00
#
_symmetry.space_group_name_H-M   'P 1'
#
loop_
_entity.id
_entity.type
_entity.pdbx_description
1 polymer ?
#
loop_
_entity_poly.entity_id
_entity_poly.type
_entity_poly.pdbx_seq_one_letter_code
_entity_poly.pdbx_strand_id
1 'polypeptide(L)'
;MLTGNNRRLKTVFDELEAGLGCGAQFRVLLQLALHPDEAFTAYGLVRATGLRTPDVNEQLGRLVELGWAERQGSSPAMYRLRLENEVVQLIRGFLLELKRPEPSNQKQPRQW
;
A
#
# COMPACT_ATOMS: atom_id res chain seq x y z
N MET A 1 -22.87 7.75 -25.99
CA MET A 1 -22.65 8.86 -25.04
C MET A 1 -21.49 8.46 -24.14
N LEU A 2 -20.32 9.05 -24.35
CA LEU A 2 -19.12 8.78 -23.53
C LEU A 2 -19.10 9.83 -22.42
N THR A 3 -19.59 9.48 -21.24
CA THR A 3 -19.58 10.37 -20.09
C THR A 3 -18.16 10.46 -19.57
N GLY A 4 -17.54 11.62 -19.76
CA GLY A 4 -16.29 11.95 -19.13
C GLY A 4 -16.41 11.94 -17.61
N ASN A 5 -15.34 11.52 -16.94
CA ASN A 5 -14.86 12.29 -15.80
C ASN A 5 -13.36 12.06 -15.64
N ASN A 6 -12.60 13.07 -16.05
CA ASN A 6 -11.17 13.20 -15.85
C ASN A 6 -10.89 13.47 -14.36
N ARG A 7 -11.10 12.47 -13.49
CA ARG A 7 -10.74 12.58 -12.06
C ARG A 7 -9.23 12.49 -11.97
N ARG A 8 -8.59 13.64 -11.73
CA ARG A 8 -7.20 13.75 -11.30
C ARG A 8 -6.88 12.65 -10.29
N LEU A 9 -6.09 11.67 -10.71
CA LEU A 9 -5.40 10.78 -9.79
C LEU A 9 -4.41 11.69 -9.05
N LYS A 10 -4.62 11.88 -7.74
CA LYS A 10 -3.90 12.91 -6.96
C LYS A 10 -2.47 12.47 -6.65
N THR A 11 -2.21 11.16 -6.70
CA THR A 11 -0.92 10.51 -6.49
C THR A 11 -0.78 9.28 -7.39
N VAL A 12 0.45 8.79 -7.58
CA VAL A 12 0.72 7.52 -8.30
C VAL A 12 0.01 6.32 -7.68
N PHE A 13 -0.23 6.34 -6.36
CA PHE A 13 -0.97 5.28 -5.67
C PHE A 13 -2.46 5.31 -5.96
N ASP A 14 -3.05 6.49 -6.18
CA ASP A 14 -4.44 6.60 -6.64
C ASP A 14 -4.59 6.00 -8.05
N GLU A 15 -3.61 6.23 -8.92
CA GLU A 15 -3.56 5.64 -10.26
C GLU A 15 -3.50 4.12 -10.22
N LEU A 16 -2.61 3.57 -9.40
CA LEU A 16 -2.50 2.13 -9.21
C LEU A 16 -3.78 1.52 -8.64
N GLU A 17 -4.38 2.14 -7.63
CA GLU A 17 -5.61 1.63 -7.03
C GLU A 17 -6.74 1.55 -8.08
N ALA A 18 -6.86 2.59 -8.92
CA ALA A 18 -7.86 2.64 -9.99
C ALA A 18 -7.54 1.67 -11.14
N GLY A 19 -6.27 1.59 -11.56
CA GLY A 19 -5.84 0.82 -12.72
C GLY A 19 -5.75 -0.68 -12.47
N LEU A 20 -5.38 -1.11 -11.25
CA LEU A 20 -5.29 -2.52 -10.88
C LEU A 20 -6.62 -3.06 -10.31
N GLY A 21 -7.55 -2.17 -9.94
CA GLY A 21 -8.86 -2.55 -9.41
C GLY A 21 -8.84 -3.18 -8.01
N CYS A 22 -7.72 -3.06 -7.27
CA CYS A 22 -7.51 -3.74 -5.99
C CYS A 22 -7.86 -2.91 -4.73
N GLY A 23 -8.45 -1.72 -4.89
CA GLY A 23 -9.25 -1.01 -3.89
C GLY A 23 -8.81 -1.13 -2.42
N ALA A 24 -9.70 -1.65 -1.57
CA ALA A 24 -9.48 -1.76 -0.13
C ALA A 24 -8.27 -2.64 0.25
N GLN A 25 -8.04 -3.75 -0.48
CA GLN A 25 -6.90 -4.63 -0.21
C GLN A 25 -5.58 -3.92 -0.47
N PHE A 26 -5.51 -3.20 -1.59
CA PHE A 26 -4.34 -2.41 -1.96
C PHE A 26 -4.01 -1.36 -0.89
N ARG A 27 -5.01 -0.63 -0.38
CA ARG A 27 -4.78 0.39 0.66
C ARG A 27 -4.21 -0.19 1.95
N VAL A 28 -4.74 -1.33 2.40
CA VAL A 28 -4.22 -2.00 3.61
C VAL A 28 -2.79 -2.50 3.37
N LEU A 29 -2.54 -3.15 2.24
CA LEU A 29 -1.22 -3.64 1.88
C LEU A 29 -0.21 -2.50 1.72
N LEU A 30 -0.59 -1.41 1.06
CA LEU A 30 0.22 -0.21 0.88
C LEU A 30 0.64 0.38 2.23
N GLN A 31 -0.31 0.51 3.16
CA GLN A 31 -0.01 1.03 4.50
C GLN A 31 1.00 0.14 5.24
N LEU A 32 0.84 -1.18 5.18
CA LEU A 32 1.79 -2.12 5.79
C LEU A 32 3.15 -2.11 5.08
N ALA A 33 3.17 -1.99 3.75
CA ALA A 33 4.39 -2.03 2.94
C ALA A 33 5.26 -0.77 3.09
N LEU A 34 4.63 0.39 3.25
CA LEU A 34 5.32 1.67 3.47
C LEU A 34 5.86 1.81 4.91
N HIS A 35 5.35 1.00 5.84
CA HIS A 35 5.69 1.00 7.26
C HIS A 35 6.04 -0.41 7.75
N PRO A 36 7.07 -1.06 7.18
CA PRO A 36 7.34 -2.49 7.42
C PRO A 36 7.83 -2.81 8.85
N ASP A 37 8.41 -1.82 9.53
CA ASP A 37 8.92 -1.96 10.91
C ASP A 37 7.82 -1.69 11.95
N GLU A 38 6.64 -1.26 11.51
CA GLU A 38 5.50 -0.98 12.37
C GLU A 38 4.51 -2.15 12.37
N ALA A 39 3.91 -2.39 13.52
CA ALA A 39 2.76 -3.26 13.65
C ALA A 39 1.51 -2.41 13.94
N PHE A 40 0.41 -2.72 13.29
CA PHE A 40 -0.83 -1.93 13.37
C PHE A 40 -1.96 -2.74 14.00
N THR A 41 -2.77 -2.09 14.83
CA THR A 41 -4.10 -2.63 15.15
C THR A 41 -5.03 -2.45 13.95
N ALA A 42 -6.11 -3.24 13.88
CA ALA A 42 -7.18 -3.02 12.91
C ALA A 42 -7.75 -1.58 12.99
N TYR A 43 -7.86 -1.03 14.20
CA TYR A 43 -8.25 0.37 14.41
C TYR A 43 -7.25 1.37 13.81
N GLY A 44 -5.95 1.13 13.99
CA GLY A 44 -4.89 1.95 13.39
C GLY A 44 -4.97 1.97 11.86
N LEU A 45 -5.23 0.81 11.25
CA LEU A 45 -5.40 0.70 9.80
C LEU A 45 -6.67 1.38 9.30
N VAL A 46 -7.79 1.30 10.03
CA VAL A 46 -9.00 2.07 9.71
C VAL A 46 -8.70 3.57 9.68
N ARG A 47 -7.97 4.07 10.67
CA ARG A 47 -7.58 5.49 10.76
C ARG A 47 -6.64 5.92 9.63
N ALA A 48 -5.68 5.07 9.26
CA ALA A 48 -4.70 5.37 8.22
C ALA A 48 -5.27 5.27 6.80
N THR A 49 -6.15 4.30 6.55
CA THR A 49 -6.67 4.00 5.20
C THR A 49 -8.02 4.64 4.89
N GLY A 50 -8.75 5.10 5.91
CA GLY A 50 -10.12 5.61 5.78
C GLY A 50 -11.17 4.55 5.40
N LEU A 51 -10.79 3.27 5.42
CA LEU A 51 -11.70 2.15 5.16
C LEU A 51 -12.59 1.86 6.37
N ARG A 52 -13.72 1.18 6.14
CA ARG A 52 -14.57 0.73 7.25
C ARG A 52 -13.94 -0.48 7.93
N THR A 53 -14.21 -0.64 9.23
CA THR A 53 -13.67 -1.75 10.03
C THR A 53 -13.91 -3.15 9.42
N PRO A 54 -15.11 -3.49 8.89
CA PRO A 54 -15.32 -4.80 8.25
C PRO A 54 -14.40 -5.02 7.06
N ASP A 55 -14.24 -3.99 6.22
CA ASP A 55 -13.38 -4.06 5.03
C ASP A 55 -11.92 -4.29 5.46
N VAL A 56 -11.42 -3.55 6.46
CA VAL A 56 -10.05 -3.73 7.00
C VAL A 56 -9.85 -5.13 7.58
N ASN A 57 -10.79 -5.62 8.39
CA ASN A 57 -10.68 -6.95 8.99
C ASN A 57 -10.68 -8.06 7.94
N GLU A 58 -11.53 -7.94 6.92
CA GLU A 58 -11.56 -8.87 5.81
C GLU A 58 -10.23 -8.90 5.05
N GLN A 59 -9.68 -7.72 4.72
CA GLN A 59 -8.41 -7.66 3.99
C GLN A 59 -7.24 -8.15 4.84
N LEU A 60 -7.21 -7.86 6.14
CA LEU A 60 -6.21 -8.42 7.06
C LEU A 60 -6.29 -9.95 7.13
N GLY A 61 -7.49 -10.51 7.22
CA GLY A 61 -7.70 -11.96 7.18
C GLY A 61 -7.09 -12.57 5.92
N ARG A 62 -7.43 -12.03 4.75
CA ARG A 62 -6.87 -12.49 3.47
C ARG A 62 -5.35 -12.36 3.39
N LEU A 63 -4.77 -11.25 3.84
CA LEU A 63 -3.32 -11.06 3.83
C LEU A 63 -2.60 -12.03 4.78
N VAL A 64 -3.21 -12.37 5.91
CA VAL A 64 -2.69 -13.39 6.83
C VAL A 64 -2.80 -14.79 6.22
N GLU A 65 -3.94 -15.12 5.60
CA GLU A 65 -4.16 -16.40 4.91
C GLU A 65 -3.16 -16.61 3.76
N LEU A 66 -2.85 -15.56 3.01
CA LEU A 66 -1.83 -15.56 1.96
C LEU A 66 -0.39 -15.62 2.50
N GLY A 67 -0.19 -15.47 3.81
CA GLY A 67 1.13 -15.38 4.43
C GLY A 67 1.88 -14.11 4.06
N TRP A 68 1.16 -13.04 3.68
CA TRP A 68 1.72 -11.73 3.33
C TRP A 68 1.78 -10.77 4.53
N ALA A 69 0.91 -10.98 5.50
CA ALA A 69 0.94 -10.32 6.80
C ALA A 69 0.95 -11.37 7.91
N GLU A 70 1.34 -10.98 9.10
CA GLU A 70 1.23 -11.81 10.29
C GLU A 70 0.49 -11.09 11.42
N ARG A 71 -0.29 -11.88 12.15
CA ARG A 71 -1.06 -11.44 13.33
C ARG A 71 -0.30 -11.80 14.59
N GLN A 72 -0.09 -10.83 15.46
CA GLN A 72 0.58 -10.98 16.75
C GLN A 72 -0.31 -10.53 17.90
N GLY A 73 -0.16 -11.17 19.07
CA GLY A 73 -0.90 -10.83 20.28
C GLY A 73 -2.36 -11.29 20.29
N SER A 74 -2.98 -11.23 21.48
CA SER A 74 -4.34 -11.71 21.72
C SER A 74 -5.38 -10.59 21.76
N SER A 75 -5.08 -9.44 22.36
CA SER A 75 -5.95 -8.26 22.36
C SER A 75 -5.23 -6.97 22.83
N PRO A 76 -5.18 -5.89 22.03
CA PRO A 76 -5.59 -5.84 20.62
C PRO A 76 -4.60 -6.64 19.76
N ALA A 77 -5.11 -7.36 18.77
CA ALA A 77 -4.25 -8.01 17.78
C ALA A 77 -3.54 -6.96 16.92
N MET A 78 -2.26 -7.19 16.68
CA MET A 78 -1.37 -6.37 15.88
C MET A 78 -1.05 -7.09 14.59
N TYR A 79 -0.91 -6.35 13.50
CA TYR A 79 -0.65 -6.87 12.17
C TYR A 79 0.56 -6.16 11.58
N ARG A 80 1.52 -6.94 11.08
CA ARG A 80 2.66 -6.41 10.34
C ARG A 80 2.86 -7.15 9.04
N LEU A 81 3.59 -6.53 8.13
CA LEU A 81 3.98 -7.15 6.88
C LEU A 81 4.99 -8.29 7.13
N ARG A 82 4.84 -9.40 6.40
CA ARG A 82 5.77 -10.54 6.50
C ARG A 82 6.88 -10.41 5.46
N LEU A 83 8.02 -9.84 5.86
CA LEU A 83 9.14 -9.55 4.96
C LEU A 83 9.88 -10.81 4.49
N GLU A 84 9.67 -11.96 5.13
CA GLU A 84 10.23 -13.25 4.69
C GLU A 84 9.54 -13.78 3.43
N ASN A 85 8.40 -13.20 3.03
CA ASN A 85 7.69 -13.57 1.82
C ASN A 85 8.27 -12.83 0.59
N GLU A 86 8.78 -13.58 -0.38
CA GLU A 86 9.42 -13.02 -1.59
C GLU A 86 8.47 -12.12 -2.41
N VAL A 87 7.20 -12.52 -2.55
CA VAL A 87 6.20 -11.73 -3.28
C VAL A 87 5.96 -10.40 -2.60
N VAL A 88 5.89 -10.40 -1.26
CA VAL A 88 5.76 -9.18 -0.45
C VAL A 88 6.98 -8.26 -0.64
N GLN A 89 8.19 -8.82 -0.67
CA GLN A 89 9.39 -8.01 -0.92
C GLN A 89 9.36 -7.35 -2.30
N LEU A 90 8.94 -8.08 -3.34
CA LEU A 90 8.81 -7.54 -4.70
C LEU A 90 7.77 -6.42 -4.76
N ILE A 91 6.59 -6.63 -4.17
CA ILE A 91 5.54 -5.60 -4.09
C ILE A 91 6.06 -4.37 -3.36
N ARG A 92 6.70 -4.55 -2.20
CA ARG A 92 7.27 -3.44 -1.43
C ARG A 92 8.33 -2.68 -2.23
N GLY A 93 9.23 -3.38 -2.92
CA GLY A 93 10.25 -2.78 -3.78
C GLY A 93 9.62 -1.91 -4.85
N PHE A 94 8.62 -2.43 -5.56
CA PHE A 94 7.85 -1.67 -6.54
C PHE A 94 7.21 -0.41 -5.94
N LEU A 95 6.55 -0.51 -4.78
CA LEU A 95 5.90 0.63 -4.13
C LEU A 95 6.91 1.69 -3.65
N LEU A 96 8.10 1.29 -3.20
CA LEU A 96 9.16 2.22 -2.79
C LEU A 96 9.78 2.96 -3.98
N GLU A 97 9.97 2.26 -5.10
CA GLU A 97 10.43 2.87 -6.35
C GLU A 97 9.46 3.95 -6.83
N LEU A 98 8.15 3.71 -6.72
CA LEU A 98 7.12 4.69 -7.05
C LEU A 98 7.02 5.87 -6.07
N LYS A 99 7.44 5.68 -4.81
CA LYS A 99 7.49 6.76 -3.82
C LYS A 99 8.66 7.71 -4.08
N ARG A 100 9.72 7.25 -4.75
CA ARG A 100 10.89 8.09 -5.04
C ARG A 100 10.45 9.19 -6.02
N PRO A 101 10.56 10.48 -5.66
CA PRO A 101 10.33 11.54 -6.65
C PRO A 101 11.32 11.35 -7.80
N GLU A 102 10.84 11.42 -9.03
CA GLU A 102 11.67 11.46 -10.24
C GLU A 102 12.90 12.35 -9.96
N PRO A 103 14.13 11.87 -10.21
CA PRO A 103 15.29 12.74 -10.12
C PRO A 103 15.06 13.87 -11.12
N SER A 104 14.78 15.05 -10.60
CA SER A 104 14.65 16.27 -11.40
C SER A 104 15.86 16.36 -12.32
N ASN A 105 15.61 16.15 -13.61
CA ASN A 105 16.53 16.17 -14.74
C ASN A 105 17.79 16.97 -14.39
N GLN A 106 18.85 16.28 -13.95
CA GLN A 106 20.15 16.89 -13.74
C GLN A 106 20.56 17.44 -15.09
N LYS A 107 20.46 18.76 -15.25
CA LYS A 107 20.98 19.49 -16.39
C LYS A 107 22.43 19.04 -16.56
N GLN A 108 22.66 18.20 -17.56
CA GLN A 108 24.00 17.82 -17.99
C GLN A 108 24.73 19.13 -18.30
N PRO A 109 25.87 19.44 -17.64
CA PRO A 109 26.62 20.62 -17.99
C PRO A 109 27.06 20.44 -19.44
N ARG A 110 26.60 21.33 -20.32
CA ARG A 110 27.12 21.41 -21.68
C ARG A 110 28.61 21.71 -21.54
N GLN A 111 29.44 20.71 -21.85
CA GLN A 111 30.85 20.94 -22.03
C GLN A 111 31.02 21.68 -23.36
N TRP A 112 31.62 22.86 -23.29
CA TRP A 112 32.09 23.63 -24.44
C TRP A 112 33.58 23.37 -24.60
#